data_AF-A0AB37J8Q7-F1
#
_entry.id   AF-A0AB37J8Q7-F1
#
_cell.length_a   1.000
_cell.length_b   1.000
_cell.length_c   1.000
_cell.angle_alpha   90.00
_cell.angle_beta   90.00
_cell.angle_gamma   90.00
#
_symmetry.space_group_name_H-M   'P 1'
#
loop_
_entity.id
_entity.type
_entity.pdbx_description
1 polymer ?
#
loop_
_entity_poly.entity_id
_entity_poly.type
_entity_poly.pdbx_seq_one_letter_code
_entity_poly.pdbx_strand_id
1 'polypeptide(L)'
;MDNVSTFPYSIKEGWLSLPKTDGTLTVSITAENAKRIKFYLIPTGTATYNQRKLIGSSEGKNGEFVFKYSFKGKQDIFHHFAVEAINSKNQIAAKGVLFNIIALYSKEKTP
;
A
#
# COMPACT_ATOMS: atom_id res chain seq x y z
N MET A 1 2.15 -11.85 8.14
CA MET A 1 1.81 -10.42 8.10
C MET A 1 0.56 -10.34 8.90
N ASP A 2 0.71 -9.78 10.09
CA ASP A 2 -0.13 -10.19 11.20
C ASP A 2 -1.21 -9.14 11.43
N ASN A 3 -0.88 -7.89 11.09
CA ASN A 3 -1.85 -6.80 11.01
C ASN A 3 -1.41 -5.74 9.98
N VAL A 4 -2.39 -5.10 9.33
CA VAL A 4 -2.21 -3.91 8.49
C VAL A 4 -3.23 -2.85 8.89
N SER A 5 -2.76 -1.62 9.09
CA SER A 5 -3.61 -0.47 9.35
C SER A 5 -3.17 0.75 8.56
N THR A 6 -4.10 1.69 8.36
CA THR A 6 -3.88 2.85 7.51
C THR A 6 -4.46 4.13 8.11
N PHE A 7 -3.84 5.27 7.81
CA PHE A 7 -4.26 6.60 8.25
C PHE A 7 -3.95 7.67 7.19
N PRO A 8 -4.79 8.71 7.00
CA PRO A 8 -6.08 8.96 7.65
C PRO A 8 -7.25 8.18 7.04
N TYR A 9 -6.99 7.42 5.97
CA TYR A 9 -7.99 6.61 5.27
C TYR A 9 -7.95 5.19 5.80
N SER A 10 -9.12 4.54 5.93
CA SER A 10 -9.23 3.17 6.45
C SER A 10 -9.55 2.18 5.33
N ILE A 11 -9.02 0.96 5.47
CA ILE A 11 -9.36 -0.18 4.61
C ILE A 11 -10.78 -0.65 4.97
N LYS A 12 -11.64 -0.77 3.97
CA LYS A 12 -13.00 -1.35 4.08
C LYS A 12 -13.12 -2.45 3.05
N GLU A 13 -13.39 -3.68 3.50
CA GLU A 13 -13.57 -4.84 2.63
C GLU A 13 -12.42 -5.03 1.61
N GLY A 14 -11.18 -4.78 2.04
CA GLY A 14 -9.99 -4.88 1.19
C GLY A 14 -9.77 -3.70 0.24
N TRP A 15 -10.55 -2.62 0.36
CA TRP A 15 -10.41 -1.40 -0.44
C TRP A 15 -10.06 -0.19 0.41
N LEU A 16 -9.22 0.69 -0.12
CA LEU A 16 -8.91 2.00 0.46
C LEU A 16 -9.20 3.08 -0.58
N SER A 17 -10.06 4.01 -0.20
CA SER A 17 -10.48 5.13 -1.03
C SER A 17 -9.64 6.38 -0.74
N LEU A 18 -8.95 6.89 -1.75
CA LEU A 18 -8.19 8.15 -1.67
C LEU A 18 -8.98 9.30 -2.33
N PRO A 19 -8.87 10.54 -1.83
CA PRO A 19 -9.44 11.69 -2.50
C PRO A 19 -8.66 12.02 -3.78
N LYS A 20 -9.31 12.69 -4.74
CA LYS A 20 -8.65 13.30 -5.91
C LYS A 20 -7.93 14.61 -5.57
N THR A 21 -7.22 14.63 -4.45
CA THR A 21 -6.34 15.72 -4.03
C THR A 21 -4.95 15.16 -3.75
N ASP A 22 -3.93 16.02 -3.72
CA ASP A 22 -2.64 15.60 -3.19
C ASP A 22 -2.77 15.23 -1.71
N GLY A 23 -2.05 14.21 -1.28
CA GLY A 23 -2.16 13.73 0.08
C GLY A 23 -1.10 12.70 0.45
N THR A 24 -1.20 12.22 1.68
CA THR A 24 -0.33 11.19 2.23
C THR A 24 -1.17 10.10 2.88
N LEU A 25 -0.81 8.85 2.60
CA LEU A 25 -1.31 7.66 3.25
C LEU A 25 -0.20 7.07 4.11
N THR A 26 -0.41 6.95 5.42
CA THR A 26 0.45 6.16 6.30
C THR A 26 -0.06 4.73 6.32
N VAL A 27 0.82 3.77 6.09
CA VAL A 27 0.57 2.34 6.19
C VAL A 27 1.45 1.78 7.30
N SER A 28 0.82 1.12 8.28
CA SER A 28 1.49 0.45 9.39
C SER A 28 1.27 -1.04 9.29
N ILE A 29 2.34 -1.83 9.43
CA ILE A 29 2.31 -3.29 9.35
C ILE A 29 3.04 -3.88 10.55
N THR A 30 2.45 -4.92 11.14
CA THR A 30 3.15 -5.81 12.08
C THR A 30 3.54 -7.10 11.37
N ALA A 31 4.82 -7.47 11.48
CA ALA A 31 5.33 -8.71 10.92
C ALA A 31 6.47 -9.27 11.77
N GLU A 32 6.22 -10.42 12.40
CA GLU A 32 7.24 -11.21 13.06
C GLU A 32 8.14 -11.88 11.99
N ASN A 33 9.47 -11.74 12.10
CA ASN A 33 10.49 -12.26 11.15
C ASN A 33 10.76 -11.44 9.87
N ALA A 34 10.31 -10.20 9.79
CA ALA A 34 10.79 -9.25 8.79
C ALA A 34 11.87 -8.32 9.37
N LYS A 35 12.87 -7.95 8.56
CA LYS A 35 13.75 -6.80 8.84
C LYS A 35 13.38 -5.58 8.00
N ARG A 36 12.76 -5.80 6.85
CA ARG A 36 12.39 -4.76 5.89
C ARG A 36 11.14 -5.16 5.12
N ILE A 37 10.27 -4.21 4.84
CA ILE A 37 9.15 -4.39 3.92
C ILE A 37 9.36 -3.47 2.72
N LYS A 38 9.26 -4.02 1.51
CA LYS A 38 9.14 -3.25 0.26
C LYS A 38 7.67 -3.11 -0.10
N PHE A 39 7.28 -1.93 -0.57
CA PHE A 39 5.90 -1.58 -0.92
C PHE A 39 5.78 -1.34 -2.42
N TYR A 40 4.69 -1.82 -3.00
CA TYR A 40 4.46 -1.82 -4.44
C TYR A 40 3.05 -1.36 -4.78
N LEU A 41 2.92 -0.68 -5.93
CA LEU A 41 1.66 -0.57 -6.64
C LEU A 41 1.66 -1.51 -7.83
N ILE A 42 0.62 -2.30 -7.98
CA ILE A 42 0.43 -3.20 -9.12
C ILE A 42 -0.83 -2.77 -9.84
N PRO A 43 -0.80 -2.51 -11.16
CA PRO A 43 -2.03 -2.25 -11.91
C PRO A 43 -3.04 -3.38 -11.67
N THR A 44 -4.31 -3.05 -11.51
CA THR A 44 -5.36 -4.07 -11.43
C THR A 44 -5.50 -4.79 -12.77
N GLY A 45 -5.83 -6.08 -12.74
CA GLY A 45 -6.04 -6.89 -13.93
C GLY A 45 -5.37 -8.26 -13.82
N THR A 46 -5.52 -9.08 -14.85
CA THR A 46 -4.92 -10.43 -14.87
C THR A 46 -3.44 -10.34 -15.21
N ALA A 47 -2.60 -11.07 -14.46
CA ALA A 47 -1.17 -11.23 -14.73
C ALA A 47 -0.31 -9.95 -14.73
N THR A 48 -0.74 -8.89 -14.05
CA THR A 48 -0.05 -7.58 -14.01
C THR A 48 1.07 -7.47 -12.97
N TYR A 49 1.40 -8.53 -12.22
CA TYR A 49 2.43 -8.49 -11.16
C TYR A 49 3.82 -8.07 -11.66
N ASN A 50 4.14 -8.36 -12.93
CA ASN A 50 5.38 -7.93 -13.58
C ASN A 50 5.44 -6.41 -13.84
N GLN A 51 4.30 -5.71 -13.84
CA GLN A 51 4.18 -4.26 -13.98
C GLN A 51 4.23 -3.54 -12.63
N ARG A 52 4.51 -4.25 -11.53
CA ARG A 52 4.57 -3.65 -10.19
C ARG A 52 5.63 -2.56 -10.12
N LYS A 53 5.26 -1.42 -9.54
CA LYS A 53 6.16 -0.31 -9.27
C LYS A 53 6.53 -0.30 -7.80
N LEU A 54 7.83 -0.36 -7.50
CA LEU A 54 8.34 -0.13 -6.14
C LEU A 54 8.09 1.33 -5.77
N ILE A 55 7.34 1.56 -4.70
CA ILE A 55 7.02 2.91 -4.19
C ILE A 55 7.82 3.28 -2.94
N GLY A 56 8.47 2.30 -2.30
CA GLY A 56 9.36 2.54 -1.18
C GLY A 56 9.60 1.31 -0.32
N SER A 57 10.25 1.52 0.82
CA SER A 57 10.49 0.48 1.81
C SER A 57 10.47 1.05 3.22
N SER A 58 10.23 0.18 4.21
CA SER A 58 10.33 0.49 5.63
C SER A 58 11.25 -0.54 6.30
N GLU A 59 12.20 -0.06 7.09
CA GLU A 59 12.98 -0.88 8.01
C GLU A 59 12.34 -0.76 9.38
N GLY A 60 11.78 -1.86 9.86
CA GLY A 60 10.94 -1.87 11.05
C GLY A 60 11.76 -2.01 12.32
N LYS A 61 11.19 -1.54 13.43
CA LYS A 61 11.74 -1.74 14.77
C LYS A 61 10.78 -2.62 15.55
N ASN A 62 11.29 -3.67 16.21
CA ASN A 62 10.49 -4.59 17.02
C ASN A 62 9.27 -5.19 16.28
N GLY A 63 9.40 -5.48 14.98
CA GLY A 63 8.33 -6.07 14.17
C GLY A 63 7.30 -5.06 13.64
N GLU A 64 7.44 -3.77 13.92
CA GLU A 64 6.57 -2.70 13.43
C GLU A 64 7.21 -1.96 12.26
N PHE A 65 6.45 -1.78 11.18
CA PHE A 65 6.87 -1.14 9.94
C PHE A 65 5.91 -0.02 9.58
N VAL A 66 6.43 1.19 9.36
CA VAL A 66 5.63 2.34 8.96
C VAL A 66 6.13 2.88 7.63
N PHE A 67 5.22 3.10 6.68
CA PHE A 67 5.52 3.66 5.38
C PHE A 67 4.54 4.79 5.04
N LYS A 68 5.08 5.91 4.56
CA LYS A 68 4.29 7.05 4.09
C LYS A 68 4.28 7.08 2.58
N TYR A 69 3.12 6.87 1.99
CA TYR A 69 2.89 6.96 0.56
C TYR A 69 2.29 8.32 0.21
N SER A 70 3.05 9.15 -0.50
CA SER A 70 2.56 10.41 -1.06
C SER A 70 1.89 10.15 -2.41
N PHE A 71 0.65 10.61 -2.56
CA PHE A 71 -0.13 10.46 -3.79
C PHE A 71 -0.54 11.81 -4.36
N LYS A 72 -0.79 11.84 -5.66
CA LYS A 72 -1.21 13.03 -6.40
C LYS A 72 -2.67 12.93 -6.81
N GLY A 73 -3.42 14.02 -6.67
CA GLY A 73 -4.86 14.02 -6.96
C GLY A 73 -5.23 13.73 -8.42
N LYS A 74 -4.29 13.97 -9.34
CA LYS A 74 -4.43 13.68 -10.78
C LYS A 74 -3.96 12.29 -11.19
N GLN A 75 -3.43 11.50 -10.26
CA GLN A 75 -2.96 10.15 -10.58
C GLN A 75 -4.17 9.23 -10.74
N ASP A 76 -4.21 8.45 -11.83
CA ASP A 76 -5.15 7.34 -11.94
C ASP A 76 -4.71 6.24 -10.96
N ILE A 77 -5.29 6.27 -9.77
CA ILE A 77 -5.00 5.30 -8.73
C ILE A 77 -6.09 4.23 -8.80
N PHE A 78 -5.82 3.19 -9.59
CA PHE A 78 -6.53 1.92 -9.54
C PHE A 78 -5.50 0.78 -9.53
N HIS A 79 -5.05 0.42 -8.32
CA HIS A 79 -3.91 -0.48 -8.12
C HIS A 79 -4.13 -1.40 -6.92
N HIS A 80 -3.51 -2.57 -6.96
CA HIS A 80 -3.23 -3.35 -5.76
C HIS A 80 -2.07 -2.71 -5.00
N PHE A 81 -2.23 -2.53 -3.69
CA PHE A 81 -1.16 -2.16 -2.78
C PHE A 81 -0.55 -3.43 -2.20
N ALA A 82 0.67 -3.73 -2.61
CA ALA A 82 1.33 -5.00 -2.36
C ALA A 82 2.66 -4.83 -1.66
N VAL A 83 3.18 -5.93 -1.12
CA VAL A 83 4.37 -5.93 -0.29
C VAL A 83 5.23 -7.16 -0.50
N GLU A 84 6.54 -7.00 -0.25
CA GLU A 84 7.49 -8.08 -0.05
C GLU A 84 8.19 -7.88 1.30
N ALA A 85 7.97 -8.78 2.25
CA ALA A 85 8.66 -8.83 3.53
C ALA A 85 9.99 -9.58 3.39
N ILE A 86 11.07 -8.95 3.80
CA ILE A 86 12.44 -9.44 3.67
C ILE A 86 12.98 -9.78 5.06
N ASN A 87 13.49 -11.00 5.25
CA ASN A 87 14.06 -11.45 6.51
C ASN A 87 15.52 -11.01 6.71
N SER A 88 16.09 -11.32 7.88
CA SER A 88 17.49 -10.99 8.23
C SER A 88 18.51 -11.50 7.21
N LYS A 89 18.24 -12.64 6.57
CA LYS A 89 19.06 -13.28 5.52
C LYS A 89 18.88 -12.68 4.12
N ASN A 90 18.19 -11.54 3.98
CA ASN A 90 17.87 -10.89 2.70
C ASN A 90 16.97 -11.72 1.75
N GLN A 91 16.22 -12.67 2.28
CA GLN A 91 15.30 -13.50 1.50
C GLN A 91 13.87 -12.99 1.65
N ILE A 92 13.03 -13.21 0.63
CA ILE A 92 11.59 -12.94 0.70
C ILE A 92 10.97 -13.97 1.64
N ALA A 93 10.50 -13.52 2.81
CA ALA A 93 9.81 -14.36 3.78
C ALA A 93 8.29 -14.42 3.51
N ALA A 94 7.72 -13.33 3.02
CA ALA A 94 6.33 -13.26 2.62
C ALA A 94 6.14 -12.20 1.52
N LYS A 95 5.11 -12.37 0.70
CA LYS A 95 4.67 -11.37 -0.28
C LYS A 95 3.18 -11.49 -0.52
N GLY A 96 2.54 -10.40 -0.91
CA GLY A 96 1.11 -10.42 -1.22
C GLY A 96 0.51 -9.04 -1.43
N VAL A 97 -0.76 -9.04 -1.83
CA VAL A 97 -1.60 -7.83 -1.86
C VAL A 97 -2.19 -7.63 -0.46
N LEU A 98 -2.10 -6.42 0.07
CA LEU A 98 -2.70 -6.05 1.35
C LEU A 98 -4.13 -5.53 1.17
N PHE A 99 -4.30 -4.61 0.22
CA PHE A 99 -5.58 -3.99 -0.12
C PHE A 99 -5.49 -3.37 -1.52
N ASN A 100 -6.63 -2.98 -2.05
CA ASN A 100 -6.76 -2.25 -3.29
C ASN A 100 -6.89 -0.76 -3.01
N ILE A 101 -6.36 0.09 -3.88
CA ILE A 101 -6.53 1.54 -3.79
C ILE A 101 -7.31 2.05 -5.00
N ILE A 102 -8.32 2.87 -4.72
CA ILE A 102 -9.11 3.58 -5.72
C ILE A 102 -9.17 5.09 -5.39
N ALA A 103 -9.10 5.95 -6.41
CA ALA A 103 -9.40 7.37 -6.26
C ALA A 103 -10.91 7.63 -6.39
N LEU A 104 -11.53 8.24 -5.38
CA LEU A 104 -12.95 8.62 -5.45
C LEU A 104 -13.14 9.84 -6.36
N TYR A 105 -14.11 9.75 -7.28
CA TYR A 105 -14.66 10.94 -7.91
C TYR A 105 -15.43 11.73 -6.85
N SER A 106 -15.14 13.03 -6.69
CA SER A 106 -16.09 13.90 -6.02
C SER A 106 -17.41 13.76 -6.78
N LYS A 107 -18.51 13.45 -6.10
CA LYS A 107 -19.84 13.72 -6.67
C LYS A 107 -19.79 15.15 -7.16
N GLU A 108 -20.09 15.37 -8.44
CA GLU A 108 -20.31 16.71 -8.96
C GLU A 108 -21.22 17.41 -7.97
N LYS A 109 -20.76 18.55 -7.43
CA LYS A 109 -21.71 19.52 -6.89
C LYS A 109 -22.52 19.94 -8.11
N THR A 110 -23.68 19.31 -8.30
CA THR A 110 -24.69 19.83 -9.22
C THR A 110 -24.94 21.28 -8.85
N PRO A 111 -24.95 22.19 -9.84
CA PRO A 111 -25.06 23.63 -9.61
C PRO A 111 -26.34 24.03 -8.88
#